data_AF-A0A2C8ELH7-F1
#
_entry.id   AF-A0A2C8ELH7-F1
#
_cell.length_a   1.000
_cell.length_b   1.000
_cell.length_c   1.000
_cell.angle_alpha   90.00
_cell.angle_beta   90.00
_cell.angle_gamma   90.00
#
_symmetry.space_group_name_H-M   'P 1'
#
loop_
_entity.id
_entity.type
_entity.pdbx_description
1 polymer ?
#
loop_
_entity_poly.entity_id
_entity_poly.type
_entity_poly.pdbx_seq_one_letter_code
_entity_poly.pdbx_strand_id
1 'polypeptide(L)'
;MVLSTPITAIIASHISYQAAMVFFTLVSAVALILNIIFLPKYNGANSSNKSKKIAENGSMKSILLKRALWISGLGTIAIGASLFSVYGYVPDYLGNVSHFSTNQLSFALFFFGLASLIGNLIAGSYLSSKPKQLIRIYPILLIFVYAVMLMINTNVSIMLVIVLVWGIIYGIGNNI
;
A
#
# COMPACT_ATOMS: atom_id res chain seq x y z
N MET A 1 -4.39 4.77 -5.60
CA MET A 1 -5.10 3.48 -5.38
C MET A 1 -6.54 3.67 -4.92
N VAL A 2 -6.85 4.57 -3.98
CA VAL A 2 -8.21 4.62 -3.37
C VAL A 2 -9.30 5.24 -4.26
N LEU A 3 -8.99 6.25 -5.08
CA LEU A 3 -9.97 6.83 -6.02
C LEU A 3 -10.01 6.11 -7.38
N SER A 4 -8.90 5.48 -7.77
CA SER A 4 -8.80 4.79 -9.06
C SER A 4 -9.68 3.54 -9.11
N THR A 5 -9.72 2.75 -8.03
CA THR A 5 -10.48 1.50 -7.97
C THR A 5 -12.00 1.69 -8.18
N PRO A 6 -12.71 2.61 -7.50
CA PRO A 6 -14.14 2.80 -7.73
C PRO A 6 -14.47 3.39 -9.11
N ILE A 7 -13.66 4.33 -9.61
CA ILE A 7 -13.90 4.95 -10.93
C ILE A 7 -13.76 3.90 -12.04
N THR A 8 -12.69 3.10 -12.00
CA THR A 8 -12.48 2.02 -12.98
C THR A 8 -13.57 0.95 -12.87
N ALA A 9 -14.02 0.61 -11.65
CA ALA A 9 -15.09 -0.36 -11.45
C ALA A 9 -16.43 0.10 -12.04
N ILE A 10 -16.82 1.37 -11.83
CA ILE A 10 -18.06 1.95 -12.41
C ILE A 10 -18.01 1.92 -13.94
N ILE A 11 -16.89 2.31 -14.54
CA ILE A 11 -16.73 2.28 -16.01
C ILE A 11 -16.81 0.84 -16.52
N ALA A 12 -16.14 -0.10 -15.84
CA ALA A 12 -16.14 -1.50 -16.21
C ALA A 12 -17.53 -2.16 -16.09
N SER A 13 -18.31 -1.78 -15.06
CA SER A 13 -19.63 -2.36 -14.80
C SER A 13 -20.75 -1.76 -15.65
N HIS A 14 -20.66 -0.49 -16.04
CA HIS A 14 -21.72 0.20 -16.78
C HIS A 14 -21.45 0.35 -18.28
N ILE A 15 -20.19 0.37 -18.71
CA ILE A 15 -19.82 0.56 -20.12
C ILE A 15 -19.17 -0.71 -20.65
N SER A 16 -17.93 -0.96 -20.26
CA SER A 16 -17.19 -2.18 -20.58
C SER A 16 -15.81 -2.15 -19.92
N TYR A 17 -15.20 -3.33 -19.78
CA TYR A 17 -13.81 -3.45 -19.36
C TYR A 17 -12.83 -2.70 -20.28
N GLN A 18 -13.08 -2.73 -21.60
CA GLN A 18 -12.25 -2.02 -22.58
C GLN A 18 -12.29 -0.51 -22.37
N ALA A 19 -13.46 0.06 -22.07
CA ALA A 19 -13.60 1.49 -21.77
C ALA A 19 -12.81 1.89 -20.52
N ALA A 20 -12.80 1.04 -19.49
CA ALA A 20 -12.04 1.26 -18.27
C ALA A 20 -10.52 1.29 -18.54
N MET A 21 -10.04 0.41 -19.42
CA MET A 21 -8.62 0.38 -19.84
C MET A 21 -8.23 1.60 -20.68
N VAL A 22 -9.11 2.06 -21.58
CA VAL A 22 -8.87 3.28 -22.37
C VAL A 22 -8.80 4.51 -21.46
N PHE A 23 -9.70 4.64 -20.49
CA PHE A 23 -9.67 5.71 -19.49
C PHE A 23 -8.33 5.73 -18.75
N PHE A 24 -7.87 4.57 -18.25
CA PHE A 24 -6.59 4.46 -17.55
C PHE A 24 -5.40 4.85 -18.45
N THR A 25 -5.45 4.48 -19.72
CA THR A 25 -4.43 4.83 -20.72
C THR A 25 -4.38 6.34 -20.95
N LEU A 26 -5.53 6.99 -21.11
CA LEU A 26 -5.62 8.44 -21.32
C LEU A 26 -5.07 9.23 -20.13
N VAL A 27 -5.48 8.88 -18.91
CA VAL A 27 -5.00 9.54 -17.68
C VAL A 27 -3.47 9.37 -17.56
N SER A 28 -2.96 8.17 -17.84
CA SER A 28 -1.52 7.90 -17.80
C SER A 28 -0.75 8.65 -18.88
N ALA A 29 -1.28 8.76 -20.10
CA ALA A 29 -0.67 9.51 -21.20
C ALA A 29 -0.62 11.01 -20.90
N VAL A 30 -1.69 11.58 -20.33
CA VAL A 30 -1.69 12.98 -19.86
C VAL A 30 -0.64 13.18 -18.78
N ALA A 31 -0.57 12.31 -17.78
CA ALA A 31 0.46 12.38 -16.74
C ALA A 31 1.88 12.27 -17.31
N LEU A 32 2.10 11.44 -18.34
CA LEU A 32 3.37 11.33 -19.05
C LEU A 32 3.74 12.65 -19.75
N ILE A 33 2.81 13.22 -20.52
CA ILE A 33 3.02 14.49 -21.23
C ILE A 33 3.34 15.61 -20.24
N LEU A 34 2.59 15.70 -19.14
CA LEU A 34 2.85 16.67 -18.08
C LEU A 34 4.23 16.48 -17.46
N ASN A 35 4.66 15.25 -17.18
CA ASN A 35 6.02 15.00 -16.69
C ASN A 35 7.07 15.42 -17.73
N ILE A 36 6.89 15.14 -19.01
CA ILE A 36 7.85 15.55 -20.05
C ILE A 36 7.98 17.08 -20.15
N ILE A 37 6.87 17.80 -20.01
CA ILE A 37 6.82 19.27 -20.15
C ILE A 37 7.32 19.96 -18.88
N PHE A 38 6.84 19.54 -17.72
CA PHE A 38 7.03 20.27 -16.45
C PHE A 38 8.13 19.71 -15.58
N LEU A 39 8.53 18.44 -15.73
CA LEU A 39 9.59 17.89 -14.90
C LEU A 39 10.92 18.49 -15.37
N PRO A 40 11.60 19.29 -14.54
CA PRO A 40 12.87 19.89 -14.92
C PRO A 40 13.87 18.78 -15.23
N LYS A 41 14.56 18.88 -16.38
CA LYS A 41 15.67 17.98 -16.71
C LYS A 41 16.71 18.10 -15.60
N TYR A 42 16.98 16.99 -14.92
CA TYR A 42 17.99 16.95 -13.87
C TYR A 42 19.38 17.16 -14.48
N ASN A 43 19.82 18.42 -14.54
CA ASN A 43 21.20 18.76 -14.89
C ASN A 43 22.06 18.59 -13.62
N GLY A 44 22.69 17.43 -13.48
CA GLY A 44 23.64 17.10 -12.39
C GLY A 44 24.91 17.96 -12.33
N ALA A 45 24.93 19.12 -13.01
CA ALA A 45 26.03 20.08 -13.02
C ALA A 45 25.97 21.10 -11.88
N ASN A 46 24.77 21.42 -11.35
CA ASN A 46 24.58 22.47 -10.33
C ASN A 46 24.17 21.93 -8.95
N SER A 47 24.10 20.61 -8.77
CA SER A 47 23.90 20.02 -7.45
C SER A 47 25.25 20.03 -6.72
N SER A 48 25.35 20.93 -5.75
CA SER A 48 26.45 21.04 -4.78
C SER A 48 27.11 19.69 -4.46
N ASN A 49 28.45 19.72 -4.32
CA ASN A 49 29.44 18.67 -4.03
C ASN A 49 29.07 17.44 -3.16
N LYS A 50 27.88 17.32 -2.58
CA LYS A 50 27.41 16.17 -1.78
C LYS A 50 26.85 15.02 -2.63
N SER A 51 26.11 15.29 -3.70
CA SER A 51 25.44 14.24 -4.50
C SER A 51 26.42 13.52 -5.45
N LYS A 52 27.30 14.27 -6.12
CA LYS A 52 28.36 13.73 -6.98
C LYS A 52 29.38 12.89 -6.22
N LYS A 53 29.80 13.30 -5.01
CA LYS A 53 30.74 12.51 -4.18
C LYS A 53 30.19 11.14 -3.77
N ILE A 54 28.87 11.00 -3.60
CA ILE A 54 28.24 9.71 -3.26
C ILE A 54 28.16 8.81 -4.50
N ALA A 55 27.91 9.38 -5.67
CA ALA A 55 27.86 8.66 -6.95
C ALA A 55 29.25 8.27 -7.49
N GLU A 56 30.29 9.09 -7.28
CA GLU A 56 31.63 8.87 -7.83
C GLU A 56 32.58 8.08 -6.91
N ASN A 57 32.42 8.13 -5.58
CA ASN A 57 33.37 7.46 -4.65
C ASN A 57 32.83 6.21 -3.91
N GLY A 58 31.58 5.80 -4.13
CA GLY A 58 31.01 4.62 -3.48
C GLY A 58 30.23 3.77 -4.47
N SER A 59 30.92 2.92 -5.24
CA SER A 59 30.32 2.12 -6.31
C SER A 59 29.04 1.42 -5.84
N MET A 60 28.03 1.37 -6.69
CA MET A 60 26.76 0.66 -6.49
C MET A 60 26.99 -0.77 -5.94
N LYS A 61 28.12 -1.39 -6.29
CA LYS A 61 28.60 -2.67 -5.78
C LYS A 61 28.84 -2.66 -4.26
N SER A 62 29.42 -1.60 -3.70
CA SER A 62 29.62 -1.45 -2.24
C SER A 62 28.31 -1.34 -1.45
N ILE A 63 27.27 -0.77 -2.06
CA ILE A 63 25.94 -0.66 -1.45
C ILE A 63 25.26 -2.03 -1.43
N LEU A 64 25.35 -2.79 -2.54
CA LEU A 64 24.81 -4.15 -2.66
C LEU A 64 25.49 -5.16 -1.71
N LEU A 65 26.73 -4.88 -1.30
CA LEU A 65 27.46 -5.70 -0.32
C LEU A 65 27.03 -5.43 1.14
N LYS A 66 26.23 -4.39 1.41
CA LYS A 66 25.77 -4.10 2.77
C LYS A 66 24.70 -5.11 3.18
N ARG A 67 25.03 -5.93 4.18
CA ARG A 67 24.09 -6.90 4.78
C ARG A 67 22.77 -6.27 5.23
N ALA A 68 22.82 -5.03 5.73
CA ALA A 68 21.64 -4.27 6.13
C ALA A 68 20.63 -4.08 5.00
N LEU A 69 21.08 -3.87 3.76
CA LEU A 69 20.21 -3.71 2.59
C LEU A 69 19.40 -4.98 2.32
N TRP A 70 20.05 -6.14 2.41
CA TRP A 70 19.40 -7.42 2.18
C TRP A 70 18.42 -7.78 3.30
N ILE A 71 18.78 -7.50 4.56
CA ILE A 71 17.89 -7.71 5.70
C ILE A 71 16.66 -6.80 5.57
N SER A 72 16.84 -5.51 5.25
CA SER A 72 15.72 -4.60 5.04
C SER A 72 14.87 -5.01 3.84
N GLY A 73 15.50 -5.38 2.73
CA GLY A 73 14.80 -5.81 1.51
C GLY A 73 13.96 -7.06 1.75
N LEU A 74 14.51 -8.07 2.44
CA LEU A 74 13.76 -9.26 2.84
C LEU A 74 12.60 -8.90 3.77
N GLY A 75 12.80 -7.98 4.71
CA GLY A 75 11.73 -7.49 5.59
C GLY A 75 10.60 -6.83 4.81
N THR A 76 10.92 -5.93 3.88
CA THR A 76 9.95 -5.26 3.01
C THR A 76 9.21 -6.27 2.12
N ILE A 77 9.93 -7.25 1.54
CA ILE A 77 9.31 -8.31 0.73
C ILE A 77 8.36 -9.14 1.59
N ALA A 78 8.76 -9.55 2.80
CA ALA A 78 7.92 -10.35 3.68
C ALA A 78 6.65 -9.60 4.10
N ILE A 79 6.78 -8.32 4.47
CA ILE A 79 5.65 -7.46 4.81
C ILE A 79 4.72 -7.29 3.60
N GLY A 80 5.27 -6.92 2.44
CA GLY A 80 4.51 -6.73 1.21
C GLY A 80 3.79 -8.01 0.77
N ALA A 81 4.50 -9.15 0.78
CA ALA A 81 3.91 -10.44 0.43
C ALA A 81 2.75 -10.81 1.35
N SER A 82 2.89 -10.58 2.66
CA SER A 82 1.82 -10.81 3.63
C SER A 82 0.60 -9.92 3.37
N LEU A 83 0.82 -8.61 3.17
CA LEU A 83 -0.26 -7.64 2.92
C LEU A 83 -1.03 -7.96 1.63
N PHE A 84 -0.33 -8.17 0.52
CA PHE A 84 -0.96 -8.43 -0.77
C PHE A 84 -1.61 -9.81 -0.84
N SER A 85 -1.00 -10.83 -0.23
CA SER A 85 -1.60 -12.17 -0.17
C SER A 85 -2.91 -12.14 0.61
N VAL A 86 -2.91 -11.55 1.81
CA VAL A 86 -4.14 -11.47 2.61
C VAL A 86 -5.20 -10.62 1.91
N TYR A 87 -4.82 -9.45 1.37
CA TYR A 87 -5.76 -8.59 0.64
C TYR A 87 -6.44 -9.30 -0.54
N GLY A 88 -5.72 -10.15 -1.26
CA GLY A 88 -6.29 -10.94 -2.35
C GLY A 88 -7.36 -11.95 -1.90
N TYR A 89 -7.24 -12.51 -0.68
CA TYR A 89 -8.13 -13.55 -0.16
C TYR A 89 -9.15 -13.07 0.88
N VAL A 90 -9.06 -11.83 1.35
CA VAL A 90 -10.01 -11.28 2.34
C VAL A 90 -11.47 -11.38 1.89
N PRO A 91 -11.84 -11.09 0.63
CA PRO A 91 -13.23 -11.26 0.20
C PRO A 91 -13.75 -12.68 0.38
N ASP A 92 -12.96 -13.68 -0.04
CA ASP A 92 -13.31 -15.09 0.10
C ASP A 92 -13.33 -15.53 1.57
N TYR A 93 -12.41 -15.03 2.39
CA TYR A 93 -12.36 -15.31 3.82
C TYR A 93 -13.62 -14.80 4.54
N LEU A 94 -13.98 -13.52 4.30
CA LEU A 94 -15.15 -12.91 4.94
C LEU A 94 -16.46 -13.57 4.48
N GLY A 95 -16.57 -13.94 3.21
CA GLY A 95 -17.75 -14.60 2.67
C GLY A 95 -17.92 -16.04 3.18
N ASN A 96 -16.86 -16.85 3.09
CA ASN A 96 -16.96 -18.29 3.36
C ASN A 96 -16.77 -18.66 4.84
N VAL A 97 -15.92 -17.94 5.57
CA VAL A 97 -15.61 -18.24 6.98
C VAL A 97 -16.46 -17.40 7.93
N SER A 98 -16.56 -16.09 7.66
CA SER A 98 -17.32 -15.17 8.50
C SER A 98 -18.77 -14.97 8.07
N HIS A 99 -19.21 -15.68 7.04
CA HIS A 99 -20.59 -15.69 6.53
C HIS A 99 -21.14 -14.29 6.20
N PHE A 100 -20.29 -13.40 5.67
CA PHE A 100 -20.74 -12.10 5.19
C PHE A 100 -21.64 -12.27 3.96
N SER A 101 -22.78 -11.58 3.97
CA SER A 101 -23.57 -11.41 2.74
C SER A 101 -22.84 -10.49 1.75
N THR A 102 -23.20 -10.57 0.46
CA THR A 102 -22.60 -9.76 -0.61
C THR A 102 -22.60 -8.26 -0.29
N ASN A 103 -23.71 -7.74 0.25
CA ASN A 103 -23.82 -6.33 0.61
C ASN A 103 -22.88 -5.96 1.78
N GLN A 104 -22.81 -6.81 2.82
CA GLN A 104 -21.92 -6.59 3.96
C GLN A 104 -20.45 -6.61 3.53
N LEU A 105 -20.09 -7.50 2.59
CA LEU A 105 -18.74 -7.57 2.05
C LEU A 105 -18.36 -6.28 1.32
N SER A 106 -19.23 -5.77 0.45
CA SER A 106 -19.02 -4.50 -0.25
C SER A 106 -18.86 -3.33 0.72
N PHE A 107 -19.72 -3.23 1.74
CA PHE A 107 -19.58 -2.18 2.76
C PHE A 107 -18.28 -2.32 3.56
N ALA A 108 -17.93 -3.53 3.99
CA ALA A 108 -16.70 -3.78 4.75
C ALA A 108 -15.45 -3.36 3.94
N LEU A 109 -15.38 -3.74 2.66
CA LEU A 109 -14.28 -3.36 1.77
C LEU A 109 -14.24 -1.86 1.46
N PHE A 110 -15.41 -1.22 1.34
CA PHE A 110 -15.50 0.22 1.15
C PHE A 110 -14.94 0.97 2.36
N PHE A 111 -15.39 0.63 3.57
CA PHE A 111 -14.89 1.26 4.80
C PHE A 111 -13.45 0.87 5.11
N PHE A 112 -13.00 -0.34 4.76
CA PHE A 112 -11.59 -0.71 4.76
C PHE A 112 -10.76 0.26 3.91
N GLY A 113 -11.23 0.59 2.71
CA GLY A 113 -10.60 1.58 1.84
C GLY A 113 -10.48 2.96 2.51
N LEU A 114 -11.54 3.44 3.16
CA LEU A 114 -11.51 4.69 3.92
C LEU A 114 -10.56 4.64 5.11
N ALA A 115 -10.57 3.53 5.86
CA ALA A 115 -9.65 3.32 6.98
C ALA A 115 -8.19 3.32 6.52
N SER A 116 -7.89 2.77 5.34
CA SER A 116 -6.53 2.80 4.77
C SER A 116 -6.04 4.20 4.46
N LEU A 117 -6.93 5.14 4.10
CA LEU A 117 -6.56 6.56 3.94
C LEU A 117 -6.09 7.16 5.26
N ILE A 118 -6.81 6.87 6.35
CA ILE A 118 -6.44 7.31 7.70
C ILE A 118 -5.06 6.72 8.08
N GLY A 119 -4.85 5.44 7.81
CA GLY A 119 -3.56 4.77 8.03
C GLY A 119 -2.40 5.45 7.30
N ASN A 120 -2.60 5.84 6.03
CA ASN A 120 -1.58 6.55 5.25
C ASN A 120 -1.22 7.91 5.88
N LEU A 121 -2.21 8.66 6.35
CA LEU A 121 -1.98 9.95 7.03
C LEU A 121 -1.21 9.77 8.34
N ILE A 122 -1.58 8.76 9.14
CA ILE A 122 -0.87 8.41 10.38
C ILE A 122 0.59 8.08 10.06
N ALA A 123 0.83 7.21 9.07
CA ALA A 123 2.18 6.83 8.68
C ALA A 123 3.00 8.04 8.19
N GLY A 124 2.44 8.93 7.37
CA GLY A 124 3.14 10.14 6.93
C GLY A 124 3.64 11.00 8.10
N SER A 125 2.80 11.18 9.13
CA SER A 125 3.18 11.94 10.33
C SER A 125 4.20 11.20 11.22
N TYR A 126 4.05 9.88 11.38
CA TYR A 126 4.89 9.07 12.27
C TYR A 126 6.24 8.70 11.64
N LEU A 127 6.31 8.47 10.33
CA LEU A 127 7.60 8.29 9.62
C LEU A 127 8.45 9.56 9.70
N SER A 128 7.82 10.74 9.65
CA SER A 128 8.53 12.01 9.71
C SER A 128 9.12 12.29 11.10
N SER A 129 8.45 11.86 12.16
CA SER A 129 8.86 12.13 13.55
C SER A 129 9.66 10.98 14.18
N LYS A 130 9.20 9.72 14.03
CA LYS A 130 9.75 8.53 14.72
C LYS A 130 9.82 7.29 13.81
N PRO A 131 10.58 7.33 12.70
CA PRO A 131 10.59 6.28 11.69
C PRO A 131 11.02 4.91 12.23
N LYS A 132 12.08 4.86 13.05
CA LYS A 132 12.61 3.60 13.59
C LYS A 132 11.60 2.89 14.52
N GLN A 133 10.79 3.66 15.25
CA GLN A 133 9.80 3.10 16.16
C GLN A 133 8.65 2.46 15.38
N LEU A 134 8.15 3.13 14.35
CA LEU A 134 7.07 2.61 13.52
C LEU A 134 7.49 1.32 12.80
N ILE A 135 8.66 1.31 12.17
CA ILE A 135 9.20 0.13 11.46
C ILE A 135 9.31 -1.08 12.41
N ARG A 136 9.67 -0.87 13.68
CA ARG A 136 9.79 -1.97 14.65
C ARG A 136 8.45 -2.49 15.14
N ILE A 137 7.48 -1.60 15.38
CA ILE A 137 6.16 -1.96 15.92
C ILE A 137 5.27 -2.57 14.83
N TYR A 138 5.45 -2.16 13.59
CA TYR A 138 4.57 -2.52 12.48
C TYR A 138 4.37 -4.03 12.28
N PRO A 139 5.43 -4.87 12.22
CA PRO A 139 5.26 -6.32 12.07
C PRO A 139 4.49 -6.95 13.23
N ILE A 140 4.65 -6.43 14.45
CA ILE A 140 3.94 -6.91 15.64
C ILE A 140 2.45 -6.60 15.51
N LEU A 141 2.13 -5.38 15.07
CA LEU A 141 0.75 -4.94 14.85
C LEU A 141 0.06 -5.78 13.76
N LEU A 142 0.80 -6.10 12.69
CA LEU A 142 0.34 -6.94 11.58
C LEU A 142 0.07 -8.39 12.03
N ILE A 143 1.00 -8.99 12.77
CA ILE A 143 0.81 -10.35 13.31
C ILE A 143 -0.39 -10.38 14.26
N PHE A 144 -0.51 -9.37 15.12
CA PHE A 144 -1.60 -9.29 16.08
C PHE A 144 -2.96 -9.22 15.39
N VAL A 145 -3.15 -8.34 14.41
CA VAL A 145 -4.45 -8.22 13.72
C VAL A 145 -4.81 -9.48 12.95
N TYR A 146 -3.84 -10.16 12.33
CA TYR A 146 -4.10 -11.43 11.65
C TYR A 146 -4.41 -12.58 12.62
N ALA A 147 -3.71 -12.67 13.75
CA ALA A 147 -4.04 -13.65 14.79
C ALA A 147 -5.47 -13.44 15.30
N VAL A 148 -5.87 -12.19 15.53
CA VAL A 148 -7.23 -11.84 15.96
C VAL A 148 -8.27 -12.20 14.88
N MET A 149 -8.01 -11.91 13.60
CA MET A 149 -8.90 -12.30 12.49
C MET A 149 -9.10 -13.82 12.39
N LEU A 150 -8.08 -14.60 12.70
CA LEU A 150 -8.15 -16.07 12.68
C LEU A 150 -8.90 -16.64 13.90
N MET A 151 -8.72 -16.03 15.08
CA MET A 151 -9.38 -16.47 16.31
C MET A 151 -10.86 -16.08 16.38
N ILE A 152 -11.20 -14.89 15.89
CA ILE A 152 -12.56 -14.33 15.95
C ILE A 152 -13.11 -14.22 14.53
N ASN A 153 -13.64 -15.34 14.04
CA ASN A 153 -14.04 -15.46 12.63
C ASN A 153 -15.54 -15.74 12.42
N THR A 154 -16.34 -15.97 13.46
CA THR A 154 -17.75 -16.36 13.33
C THR A 154 -18.76 -15.21 13.48
N ASN A 155 -18.37 -14.05 14.01
CA ASN A 155 -19.28 -12.94 14.25
C ASN A 155 -19.02 -11.77 13.28
N VAL A 156 -19.99 -11.53 12.37
CA VAL A 156 -19.94 -10.49 11.33
C VAL A 156 -19.65 -9.09 11.89
N SER A 157 -20.32 -8.70 12.97
CA SER A 157 -20.19 -7.35 13.53
C SER A 157 -18.80 -7.11 14.12
N ILE A 158 -18.26 -8.09 14.84
CA ILE A 158 -16.92 -8.02 15.41
C ILE A 158 -15.87 -8.04 14.29
N MET A 159 -16.08 -8.89 13.30
CA MET A 159 -15.20 -9.01 12.15
C MET A 159 -15.15 -7.71 11.33
N LEU A 160 -16.26 -6.99 11.22
CA LEU A 160 -16.29 -5.68 10.56
C LEU A 160 -15.37 -4.69 11.27
N VAL A 161 -15.41 -4.62 12.61
CA VAL A 161 -14.49 -3.76 13.38
C VAL A 161 -13.03 -4.17 13.17
N ILE A 162 -12.75 -5.48 13.15
CA ILE A 162 -11.39 -6.00 12.90
C ILE A 162 -10.90 -5.60 11.50
N VAL A 163 -11.76 -5.70 10.48
CA VAL A 163 -11.44 -5.29 9.11
C VAL A 163 -11.15 -3.78 9.03
N LEU A 164 -11.87 -2.94 9.78
CA LEU A 164 -11.56 -1.50 9.84
C LEU A 164 -10.20 -1.22 10.47
N VAL A 165 -9.90 -1.87 11.60
CA VAL A 165 -8.59 -1.76 12.26
C VAL A 165 -7.49 -2.25 11.31
N TRP A 166 -7.72 -3.38 10.64
CA TRP A 166 -6.81 -3.90 9.63
C TRP A 166 -6.62 -2.93 8.46
N GLY A 167 -7.66 -2.21 8.03
CA GLY A 167 -7.56 -1.15 7.03
C GLY A 167 -6.58 -0.04 7.41
N ILE A 168 -6.62 0.43 8.65
CA ILE A 168 -5.66 1.43 9.14
C ILE A 168 -4.24 0.85 9.12
N ILE A 169 -4.06 -0.37 9.62
CA ILE A 169 -2.75 -1.06 9.65
C ILE A 169 -2.22 -1.28 8.23
N TYR A 170 -3.08 -1.68 7.30
CA TYR A 170 -2.75 -1.86 5.89
C TYR A 170 -2.29 -0.53 5.27
N GLY A 171 -2.99 0.57 5.54
CA GLY A 171 -2.58 1.91 5.14
C GLY A 171 -1.19 2.26 5.67
N ILE A 172 -0.93 2.01 6.95
CA ILE A 172 0.40 2.26 7.53
C ILE A 172 1.50 1.47 6.81
N GLY A 173 1.24 0.19 6.51
CA GLY A 173 2.16 -0.69 5.81
C GLY A 173 2.54 -0.26 4.41
N ASN A 174 1.61 0.35 3.67
CA ASN A 174 1.89 0.84 2.32
C ASN A 174 2.94 1.97 2.27
N ASN A 175 3.28 2.57 3.42
CA ASN A 175 4.23 3.68 3.52
C ASN A 175 5.58 3.26 4.13
N ILE A 176 5.74 1.98 4.51
CA ILE A 176 6.94 1.41 5.14
C ILE A 176 7.68 0.53 4.13
#